data_AF-A0A7J5EXR0-F1
#
_entry.id   AF-A0A7J5EXR0-F1
#
_cell.length_a   1.000
_cell.length_b   1.000
_cell.length_c   1.000
_cell.angle_alpha   90.00
_cell.angle_beta   90.00
_cell.angle_gamma   90.00
#
_symmetry.space_group_name_H-M   'P 1'
#
loop_
_entity.id
_entity.type
_entity.pdbx_description
1 polymer ?
#
loop_
_entity_poly.entity_id
_entity_poly.type
_entity_poly.pdbx_seq_one_letter_code
_entity_poly.pdbx_strand_id
1 'polypeptide(L)'
;MTSFVRTSFASLSTTCAFAALLALGACGGDDDGVTIVDAAPDAEIDAPIDAPPLVCNAPTMNCGGQCVNTTNDEQFCGNCNTQCPAGQICTTSSCACPTMDVPTTITAPSNSGGFGIELQETLQLNTSTISGDALLIGIDPTMTTEGMEYTFSEQTLGTVPAVGWGINFQVDIQNQSFNVDASFAAIEGTVTFTKVCPDMSGGSGFPNGGVMGTLSNVKFAAVDGLLTGTPTIVEGGCTLPATGTYETISFTIGNVTCSAAAQ
;
A
#
# COMPACT_ATOMS: atom_id res chain seq x y z
N MET A 1 -30.99 -21.93 58.59
CA MET A 1 -30.70 -23.30 59.07
C MET A 1 -30.04 -24.04 57.92
N THR A 2 -28.79 -24.51 58.12
CA THR A 2 -28.20 -25.80 57.65
C THR A 2 -28.47 -26.26 56.20
N SER A 3 -27.57 -26.81 55.39
CA SER A 3 -26.17 -27.27 55.46
C SER A 3 -25.95 -28.08 54.14
N PHE A 4 -24.77 -27.99 53.51
CA PHE A 4 -24.01 -29.08 52.81
C PHE A 4 -24.73 -29.89 51.67
N VAL A 5 -24.20 -30.31 50.51
CA VAL A 5 -22.84 -30.66 50.04
C VAL A 5 -22.87 -30.99 48.52
N ARG A 6 -21.79 -30.58 47.85
CA ARG A 6 -21.00 -31.18 46.74
C ARG A 6 -21.65 -32.03 45.63
N THR A 7 -21.36 -31.56 44.41
CA THR A 7 -20.68 -32.25 43.27
C THR A 7 -20.53 -33.78 43.32
N SER A 8 -21.00 -34.47 42.26
CA SER A 8 -20.12 -35.10 41.25
C SER A 8 -20.96 -35.78 40.16
N PHE A 9 -20.72 -35.41 38.89
CA PHE A 9 -21.02 -36.26 37.73
C PHE A 9 -19.76 -37.10 37.46
N ALA A 10 -19.92 -38.42 37.43
CA ALA A 10 -18.90 -39.35 36.95
C ALA A 10 -19.58 -40.44 36.10
N SER A 11 -18.98 -40.71 34.93
CA SER A 11 -19.14 -41.87 34.03
C SER A 11 -19.09 -41.37 32.59
N LEU A 12 -18.20 -41.75 31.65
CA LEU A 12 -17.24 -42.86 31.45
C LEU A 12 -16.41 -42.40 30.21
N SER A 13 -15.14 -42.74 29.93
CA SER A 13 -14.45 -44.04 29.89
C SER A 13 -12.93 -43.81 29.75
N THR A 14 -12.06 -44.42 30.58
CA THR A 14 -11.28 -45.66 30.26
C THR A 14 -10.24 -45.39 29.16
N THR A 15 -8.91 -45.29 29.35
CA THR A 15 -7.88 -46.08 30.09
C THR A 15 -6.58 -45.24 30.06
N CYS A 16 -5.79 -45.05 31.11
CA CYS A 16 -4.82 -46.00 31.64
C CYS A 16 -4.41 -45.59 33.07
N ALA A 17 -4.19 -46.62 33.88
CA ALA A 17 -4.05 -46.57 35.31
C ALA A 17 -2.75 -45.91 35.81
N PHE A 18 -2.91 -45.29 36.98
CA PHE A 18 -1.85 -44.88 37.90
C PHE A 18 -1.16 -46.09 38.57
N ALA A 19 0.08 -45.84 39.01
CA ALA A 19 0.76 -46.48 40.15
C ALA A 19 1.29 -47.91 39.90
N ALA A 20 2.35 -48.40 40.55
CA ALA A 20 2.98 -47.99 41.79
C ALA A 20 4.40 -48.62 41.91
N LEU A 21 5.20 -48.07 42.81
CA LEU A 21 6.38 -48.66 43.47
C LEU A 21 7.58 -49.06 42.59
N LEU A 22 8.60 -48.20 42.62
CA LEU A 22 10.00 -48.61 42.41
C LEU A 22 10.85 -48.04 43.54
N ALA A 23 11.04 -48.84 44.58
CA ALA A 23 12.20 -48.77 45.44
C ALA A 23 12.67 -50.19 45.75
N LEU A 24 13.99 -50.36 45.71
CA LEU A 24 14.83 -51.53 45.96
C LEU A 24 15.08 -52.50 44.79
N GLY A 25 16.27 -52.37 44.23
CA GLY A 25 16.93 -53.34 43.37
C GLY A 25 18.29 -52.82 42.90
N ALA A 26 19.30 -52.91 43.77
CA ALA A 26 20.70 -52.65 43.46
C ALA A 26 21.26 -53.66 42.44
N CYS A 27 22.20 -53.20 41.59
CA CYS A 27 23.44 -53.86 41.12
C CYS A 27 23.99 -52.99 39.96
N GLY A 28 25.04 -52.19 40.14
CA GLY A 28 26.45 -52.53 39.85
C GLY A 28 26.89 -51.70 38.62
N GLY A 29 27.83 -50.76 38.73
CA GLY A 29 29.28 -50.96 38.48
C GLY A 29 29.52 -51.16 36.97
N ASP A 30 30.28 -50.37 36.22
CA ASP A 30 31.59 -49.79 36.53
C ASP A 30 31.89 -48.52 35.69
N ASP A 31 32.50 -47.57 36.41
CA ASP A 31 33.57 -46.62 36.07
C ASP A 31 33.95 -46.39 34.59
N ASP A 32 33.85 -45.12 34.16
CA ASP A 32 35.04 -44.40 33.65
C ASP A 32 34.85 -42.87 33.76
N GLY A 33 35.69 -42.27 34.60
CA GLY A 33 36.36 -41.01 34.24
C GLY A 33 35.61 -39.70 34.47
N VAL A 34 35.80 -39.16 35.68
CA VAL A 34 35.67 -37.74 36.04
C VAL A 34 36.40 -36.81 35.06
N THR A 35 35.71 -35.77 34.57
CA THR A 35 36.13 -34.36 34.73
C THR A 35 34.91 -33.45 34.76
N ILE A 36 34.57 -32.96 35.95
CA ILE A 36 33.93 -31.64 36.11
C ILE A 36 35.02 -30.67 36.54
N VAL A 37 35.39 -29.75 35.64
CA VAL A 37 35.91 -28.44 36.04
C VAL A 37 35.35 -27.43 35.04
N ASP A 38 34.65 -26.44 35.58
CA ASP A 38 34.05 -25.32 34.88
C ASP A 38 35.04 -24.57 34.00
N ALA A 39 34.59 -24.23 32.80
CA ALA A 39 34.76 -22.89 32.25
C ALA A 39 33.67 -22.70 31.19
N ALA A 40 32.63 -21.94 31.54
CA ALA A 40 31.98 -21.15 30.51
C ALA A 40 33.05 -20.36 29.75
N PRO A 41 32.98 -20.31 28.42
CA PRO A 41 33.06 -19.02 27.79
C PRO A 41 31.65 -18.69 27.33
N ASP A 42 31.12 -17.64 27.95
CA ASP A 42 30.32 -16.68 27.23
C ASP A 42 31.06 -16.35 25.91
N ALA A 43 30.72 -17.05 24.83
CA ALA A 43 31.09 -16.65 23.48
C ALA A 43 29.89 -15.89 22.92
N GLU A 44 29.86 -14.63 23.34
CA GLU A 44 29.15 -13.55 22.69
C GLU A 44 29.34 -13.61 21.17
N ILE A 45 28.26 -13.42 20.42
CA ILE A 45 28.17 -12.56 19.23
C ILE A 45 29.50 -12.39 18.45
N ASP A 46 29.98 -13.45 17.79
CA ASP A 46 30.94 -13.31 16.69
C ASP A 46 30.15 -13.14 15.37
N ALA A 47 29.56 -11.95 15.22
CA ALA A 47 29.37 -11.42 13.87
C ALA A 47 30.80 -11.20 13.30
N PRO A 48 31.14 -11.68 12.09
CA PRO A 48 32.46 -11.45 11.55
C PRO A 48 32.72 -9.94 11.47
N ILE A 49 33.68 -9.47 12.28
CA ILE A 49 34.18 -8.08 12.32
C ILE A 49 34.80 -7.66 10.97
N ASP A 50 34.87 -8.57 10.01
CA ASP A 50 35.50 -8.38 8.70
C ASP A 50 34.48 -8.38 7.53
N ALA A 51 33.24 -7.98 7.79
CA ALA A 51 32.37 -7.55 6.69
C ALA A 51 32.93 -6.22 6.15
N PRO A 52 33.32 -6.12 4.86
CA PRO A 52 33.85 -4.89 4.30
C PRO A 52 32.82 -3.76 4.49
N PRO A 53 33.26 -2.53 4.83
CA PRO A 53 32.35 -1.42 5.04
C PRO A 53 31.48 -1.25 3.80
N LEU A 54 30.16 -1.07 3.99
CA LEU A 54 29.24 -0.86 2.88
C LEU A 54 29.63 0.44 2.15
N VAL A 55 30.24 0.27 0.98
CA VAL A 55 30.62 1.37 0.09
C VAL A 55 29.50 1.55 -0.94
N CYS A 56 28.90 2.73 -0.93
CA CYS A 56 27.92 3.13 -1.92
C CYS A 56 28.59 3.97 -3.01
N ASN A 57 28.41 3.56 -4.26
CA ASN A 57 28.90 4.33 -5.40
C ASN A 57 27.90 5.44 -5.73
N ALA A 58 28.39 6.63 -6.08
CA ALA A 58 27.54 7.72 -6.54
C ALA A 58 26.62 7.24 -7.70
N PRO A 59 25.33 7.61 -7.71
CA PRO A 59 24.68 8.65 -6.89
C PRO A 59 24.15 8.19 -5.51
N THR A 60 24.45 6.95 -5.09
CA THR A 60 23.91 6.40 -3.83
C THR A 60 24.75 6.79 -2.61
N MET A 61 24.08 6.96 -1.45
CA MET A 61 24.68 7.27 -0.15
C MET A 61 24.39 6.13 0.83
N ASN A 62 25.33 5.84 1.74
CA ASN A 62 25.11 4.87 2.81
C ASN A 62 24.23 5.49 3.89
N CYS A 63 23.00 5.02 4.00
CA CYS A 63 22.00 5.46 4.97
C CYS A 63 21.63 4.31 5.88
N GLY A 64 22.34 4.19 7.00
CA GLY A 64 22.06 3.16 8.02
C GLY A 64 22.37 1.72 7.56
N GLY A 65 23.32 1.53 6.65
CA GLY A 65 23.67 0.21 6.13
C GLY A 65 22.89 -0.21 4.88
N GLN A 66 22.26 0.75 4.19
CA GLN A 66 21.67 0.57 2.87
C GLN A 66 22.17 1.66 1.91
N CYS A 67 22.38 1.33 0.64
CA CYS A 67 22.71 2.31 -0.38
C CYS A 67 21.43 2.86 -1.01
N VAL A 68 21.08 4.09 -0.66
CA VAL A 68 19.88 4.77 -1.16
C VAL A 68 20.25 5.86 -2.16
N ASN A 69 19.41 6.11 -3.15
CA ASN A 69 19.68 7.12 -4.15
C ASN A 69 19.17 8.50 -3.71
N THR A 70 20.02 9.26 -3.02
CA THR A 70 19.67 10.59 -2.53
C THR A 70 19.42 11.65 -3.62
N THR A 71 19.51 11.30 -4.91
CA THR A 71 19.24 12.23 -6.01
C THR A 71 17.80 12.21 -6.51
N ASN A 72 17.10 11.11 -6.29
CA ASN A 72 15.73 10.89 -6.78
C ASN A 72 14.84 10.06 -5.84
N ASP A 73 15.35 9.61 -4.70
CA ASP A 73 14.56 8.93 -3.68
C ASP A 73 13.89 9.95 -2.77
N GLU A 74 12.56 9.99 -2.80
CA GLU A 74 11.74 10.90 -1.98
C GLU A 74 11.87 10.66 -0.47
N GLN A 75 12.24 9.46 -0.03
CA GLN A 75 12.43 9.13 1.39
C GLN A 75 13.83 9.54 1.88
N PHE A 76 14.76 9.82 0.96
CA PHE A 76 16.18 10.10 1.24
C PHE A 76 16.74 11.28 0.42
N CYS A 77 15.93 12.30 0.15
CA CYS A 77 16.26 13.34 -0.82
C CYS A 77 17.38 14.29 -0.34
N GLY A 78 18.55 14.19 -0.97
CA GLY A 78 19.75 14.98 -0.67
C GLY A 78 20.56 14.50 0.54
N ASN A 79 19.96 13.76 1.48
CA ASN A 79 20.65 13.05 2.55
C ASN A 79 19.79 11.93 3.15
N CYS A 80 20.36 11.14 4.05
CA CYS A 80 19.72 9.97 4.66
C CYS A 80 18.48 10.21 5.53
N ASN A 81 18.16 11.45 5.87
CA ASN A 81 17.09 11.77 6.82
C ASN A 81 16.11 12.82 6.26
N THR A 82 16.23 13.18 4.98
CA THR A 82 15.32 14.13 4.35
C THR A 82 14.27 13.37 3.54
N GLN A 83 13.04 13.36 4.03
CA GLN A 83 11.89 12.97 3.24
C GLN A 83 11.26 14.20 2.59
N CYS A 84 10.83 14.07 1.35
CA CYS A 84 10.09 15.14 0.68
C CYS A 84 8.71 15.34 1.31
N PRO A 85 8.27 16.59 1.51
CA PRO A 85 6.91 16.86 1.91
C PRO A 85 5.92 16.25 0.90
N ALA A 86 4.77 15.81 1.39
CA ALA A 86 3.74 15.23 0.53
C ALA A 86 3.39 16.15 -0.65
N GLY A 87 3.32 15.56 -1.85
CA GLY A 87 3.10 16.27 -3.11
C GLY A 87 4.36 16.86 -3.76
N GLN A 88 5.54 16.67 -3.18
CA GLN A 88 6.82 16.99 -3.80
C GLN A 88 7.56 15.71 -4.18
N ILE A 89 8.33 15.79 -5.25
CA ILE A 89 9.20 14.71 -5.71
C ILE A 89 10.66 15.08 -5.46
N CYS A 90 11.51 14.07 -5.23
CA CYS A 90 12.93 14.30 -5.15
C CYS A 90 13.51 14.49 -6.55
N THR A 91 14.00 15.70 -6.83
CA THR A 91 14.66 16.02 -8.10
C THR A 91 15.98 16.72 -7.83
N THR A 92 17.07 16.18 -8.39
CA THR A 92 18.42 16.75 -8.24
C THR A 92 18.83 16.95 -6.77
N SER A 93 18.52 15.98 -5.90
CA SER A 93 18.80 16.05 -4.46
C SER A 93 18.08 17.17 -3.71
N SER A 94 16.93 17.63 -4.22
CA SER A 94 16.07 18.60 -3.55
C SER A 94 14.60 18.28 -3.79
N CYS A 95 13.78 18.53 -2.79
CA CYS A 95 12.33 18.36 -2.91
C CYS A 95 11.75 19.55 -3.68
N ALA A 96 10.98 19.24 -4.72
CA ALA A 96 10.35 20.24 -5.55
C ALA A 96 8.96 19.78 -5.98
N CYS A 97 8.10 20.76 -6.30
CA CYS A 97 6.84 20.45 -6.95
C CYS A 97 7.11 19.80 -8.30
N PRO A 98 6.35 18.74 -8.65
CA PRO A 98 6.46 18.14 -9.97
C PRO A 98 6.17 19.18 -11.05
N THR A 99 7.05 19.24 -12.06
CA THR A 99 6.89 20.12 -13.22
C THR A 99 6.25 19.40 -14.42
N MET A 100 5.84 18.15 -14.23
CA MET A 100 5.18 17.34 -15.24
C MET A 100 3.68 17.63 -15.28
N ASP A 101 3.12 17.60 -16.48
CA ASP A 101 1.70 17.80 -16.69
C ASP A 101 0.94 16.48 -16.72
N VAL A 102 -0.28 16.48 -16.18
CA VAL A 102 -1.23 15.38 -16.34
C VAL A 102 -1.61 15.28 -17.84
N PRO A 103 -1.50 14.09 -18.47
CA PRO A 103 -1.88 13.92 -19.88
C PRO A 103 -3.35 14.30 -20.12
N THR A 104 -3.61 15.00 -21.23
CA THR A 104 -4.99 15.39 -21.63
C THR A 104 -5.81 14.22 -22.18
N THR A 105 -5.20 13.07 -22.47
CA THR A 105 -5.88 11.84 -22.87
C THR A 105 -5.19 10.65 -22.22
N ILE A 106 -5.98 9.83 -21.52
CA ILE A 106 -5.50 8.69 -20.74
C ILE A 106 -6.28 7.45 -21.16
N THR A 107 -5.59 6.44 -21.68
CA THR A 107 -6.23 5.19 -22.12
C THR A 107 -5.48 3.98 -21.53
N ALA A 108 -6.17 3.19 -20.71
CA ALA A 108 -5.70 1.92 -20.14
C ALA A 108 -6.71 0.79 -20.45
N PRO A 109 -6.29 -0.46 -20.76
CA PRO A 109 -5.07 -1.12 -20.31
C PRO A 109 -4.04 -1.21 -21.45
N SER A 110 -3.22 -0.17 -21.59
CA SER A 110 -1.89 -0.38 -22.16
C SER A 110 -0.96 -0.71 -21.00
N ASN A 111 0.21 -1.30 -21.26
CA ASN A 111 1.18 -1.74 -20.23
C ASN A 111 1.84 -0.55 -19.47
N SER A 112 1.08 0.50 -19.18
CA SER A 112 1.50 1.79 -18.62
C SER A 112 0.26 2.44 -18.00
N GLY A 113 0.13 2.35 -16.68
CA GLY A 113 -0.95 2.99 -15.92
C GLY A 113 -1.87 1.98 -15.25
N GLY A 114 -1.64 1.74 -13.98
CA GLY A 114 -2.54 0.95 -13.16
C GLY A 114 -3.72 1.77 -12.72
N PHE A 115 -4.84 1.08 -12.59
CA PHE A 115 -6.12 1.65 -12.25
C PHE A 115 -6.61 1.05 -10.97
N GLY A 116 -6.83 1.89 -9.95
CA GLY A 116 -7.52 1.52 -8.72
C GLY A 116 -8.99 1.90 -8.79
N ILE A 117 -9.91 0.94 -8.65
CA ILE A 117 -11.28 1.27 -8.19
C ILE A 117 -11.21 1.32 -6.67
N GLU A 118 -11.50 2.48 -6.10
CA GLU A 118 -11.72 2.60 -4.65
C GLU A 118 -13.15 2.14 -4.36
N LEU A 119 -13.30 0.89 -3.90
CA LEU A 119 -14.55 0.38 -3.34
C LEU A 119 -14.44 0.42 -1.83
N GLN A 120 -14.74 1.59 -1.25
CA GLN A 120 -14.91 1.92 0.18
C GLN A 120 -13.84 1.47 1.21
N GLU A 121 -12.96 0.51 0.94
CA GLU A 121 -11.91 0.04 1.86
C GLU A 121 -10.66 -0.59 1.17
N THR A 122 -10.61 -0.78 -0.16
CA THR A 122 -9.40 -1.29 -0.87
C THR A 122 -9.23 -0.70 -2.28
N LEU A 123 -8.01 -0.27 -2.61
CA LEU A 123 -7.59 0.13 -3.96
C LEU A 123 -7.37 -1.12 -4.82
N GLN A 124 -8.29 -1.43 -5.73
CA GLN A 124 -8.16 -2.62 -6.59
C GLN A 124 -7.52 -2.30 -7.94
N LEU A 125 -6.30 -2.82 -8.16
CA LEU A 125 -5.51 -2.55 -9.37
C LEU A 125 -5.77 -3.52 -10.51
N ASN A 126 -6.19 -3.05 -11.69
CA ASN A 126 -6.42 -3.92 -12.85
C ASN A 126 -5.17 -4.54 -13.50
N THR A 127 -3.99 -4.39 -12.90
CA THR A 127 -2.69 -4.78 -13.48
C THR A 127 -1.73 -5.28 -12.40
N SER A 128 -0.97 -6.32 -12.72
CA SER A 128 -0.06 -7.00 -11.77
C SER A 128 1.31 -6.35 -11.58
N THR A 129 1.68 -5.35 -12.40
CA THR A 129 2.95 -4.61 -12.27
C THR A 129 2.78 -3.24 -12.90
N ILE A 130 2.99 -2.18 -12.12
CA ILE A 130 2.98 -0.81 -12.61
C ILE A 130 4.14 -0.05 -12.02
N SER A 131 4.76 0.73 -12.89
CA SER A 131 5.78 1.72 -12.59
C SER A 131 5.49 2.89 -13.52
N GLY A 132 5.23 4.07 -12.94
CA GLY A 132 4.91 5.29 -13.67
C GLY A 132 3.70 6.02 -13.09
N ASP A 133 3.27 7.07 -13.76
CA ASP A 133 2.18 7.91 -13.25
C ASP A 133 0.81 7.28 -13.52
N ALA A 134 -0.14 7.55 -12.64
CA ALA A 134 -1.45 6.91 -12.68
C ALA A 134 -2.58 7.90 -12.35
N LEU A 135 -3.64 7.86 -13.16
CA LEU A 135 -4.92 8.45 -12.81
C LEU A 135 -5.74 7.43 -12.02
N LEU A 136 -6.18 7.83 -10.84
CA LEU A 136 -7.01 7.04 -9.95
C LEU A 136 -8.44 7.57 -10.02
N ILE A 137 -9.41 6.67 -10.19
CA ILE A 137 -10.82 7.02 -10.31
C ILE A 137 -11.60 6.15 -9.32
N GLY A 138 -12.05 6.76 -8.23
CA GLY A 138 -13.00 6.16 -7.30
C GLY A 138 -14.42 6.36 -7.80
N ILE A 139 -15.19 5.28 -7.93
CA ILE A 139 -16.61 5.33 -8.27
C ILE A 139 -17.39 4.38 -7.37
N ASP A 140 -18.64 4.74 -7.10
CA ASP A 140 -19.63 3.79 -6.57
C ASP A 140 -20.63 3.49 -7.70
N PRO A 141 -20.70 2.24 -8.20
CA PRO A 141 -21.59 1.91 -9.31
C PRO A 141 -23.08 2.12 -8.98
N THR A 142 -23.46 2.18 -7.70
CA THR A 142 -24.84 2.44 -7.28
C THR A 142 -25.19 3.93 -7.29
N MET A 143 -24.19 4.80 -7.17
CA MET A 143 -24.36 6.27 -7.12
C MET A 143 -23.89 6.98 -8.39
N THR A 144 -23.07 6.32 -9.20
CA THR A 144 -22.48 6.88 -10.42
C THR A 144 -23.44 6.69 -11.59
N THR A 145 -23.95 7.79 -12.12
CA THR A 145 -24.90 7.84 -13.24
C THR A 145 -24.18 8.34 -14.48
N GLU A 146 -24.29 7.60 -15.59
CA GLU A 146 -23.72 8.02 -16.87
C GLU A 146 -24.33 9.35 -17.36
N GLY A 147 -23.50 10.24 -17.88
CA GLY A 147 -23.87 11.56 -18.40
C GLY A 147 -24.15 12.62 -17.33
N MET A 148 -24.10 12.26 -16.04
CA MET A 148 -24.19 13.23 -14.94
C MET A 148 -22.83 13.85 -14.67
N GLU A 149 -22.85 15.15 -14.37
CA GLU A 149 -21.67 15.91 -13.97
C GLU A 149 -21.55 15.90 -12.44
N TYR A 150 -20.33 15.63 -11.95
CA TYR A 150 -19.98 15.63 -10.54
C TYR A 150 -18.89 16.67 -10.29
N THR A 151 -19.10 17.55 -9.31
CA THR A 151 -18.17 18.66 -9.02
C THR A 151 -17.25 18.32 -7.85
N PHE A 152 -15.97 18.65 -8.00
CA PHE A 152 -14.98 18.51 -6.94
C PHE A 152 -14.89 19.76 -6.08
N SER A 153 -14.65 19.53 -4.79
CA SER A 153 -14.35 20.56 -3.80
C SER A 153 -13.50 19.95 -2.69
N GLU A 154 -12.88 20.78 -1.86
CA GLU A 154 -12.18 20.32 -0.65
C GLU A 154 -13.11 19.56 0.31
N GLN A 155 -14.42 19.82 0.25
CA GLN A 155 -15.42 19.18 1.12
C GLN A 155 -15.78 17.76 0.65
N THR A 156 -15.52 17.43 -0.61
CA THR A 156 -15.83 16.13 -1.22
C THR A 156 -14.62 15.20 -1.24
N LEU A 157 -13.49 15.58 -0.63
CA LEU A 157 -12.31 14.73 -0.53
C LEU A 157 -12.62 13.44 0.23
N GLY A 158 -12.25 12.31 -0.38
CA GLY A 158 -12.55 10.98 0.17
C GLY A 158 -13.98 10.49 -0.04
N THR A 159 -14.80 11.24 -0.80
CA THR A 159 -16.14 10.78 -1.21
C THR A 159 -16.14 10.44 -2.70
N VAL A 160 -16.78 9.32 -3.05
CA VAL A 160 -16.92 8.92 -4.45
C VAL A 160 -18.11 9.62 -5.13
N PRO A 161 -18.00 10.05 -6.40
CA PRO A 161 -16.84 9.85 -7.27
C PRO A 161 -15.65 10.75 -6.93
N ALA A 162 -14.47 10.15 -6.88
CA ALA A 162 -13.20 10.80 -6.56
C ALA A 162 -12.21 10.62 -7.70
N VAL A 163 -11.34 11.61 -7.90
CA VAL A 163 -10.30 11.57 -8.93
C VAL A 163 -8.99 11.98 -8.29
N GLY A 164 -7.97 11.15 -8.49
CA GLY A 164 -6.62 11.41 -8.00
C GLY A 164 -5.57 11.17 -9.07
N TRP A 165 -4.39 11.71 -8.85
CA TRP A 165 -3.22 11.51 -9.70
C TRP A 165 -2.04 11.11 -8.81
N GLY A 166 -1.39 9.99 -9.14
CA GLY A 166 -0.19 9.51 -8.48
C GLY A 166 1.00 9.62 -9.42
N ILE A 167 2.14 10.08 -8.90
CA ILE A 167 3.41 10.16 -9.64
C ILE A 167 4.32 9.02 -9.21
N ASN A 168 5.01 8.41 -10.18
CA ASN A 168 5.91 7.28 -9.94
C ASN A 168 5.27 6.19 -9.06
N PHE A 169 4.04 5.82 -9.40
CA PHE A 169 3.30 4.78 -8.72
C PHE A 169 3.95 3.43 -8.99
N GLN A 170 4.40 2.77 -7.92
CA GLN A 170 5.09 1.49 -7.96
C GLN A 170 4.33 0.46 -7.14
N VAL A 171 4.08 -0.70 -7.76
CA VAL A 171 3.36 -1.80 -7.11
C VAL A 171 4.18 -3.05 -7.14
N ASP A 172 4.47 -3.54 -5.95
CA ASP A 172 5.08 -4.84 -5.72
C ASP A 172 4.05 -5.76 -5.09
N ILE A 173 3.39 -6.55 -5.94
CA ILE A 173 2.38 -7.54 -5.51
C ILE A 173 2.97 -8.69 -4.69
N GLN A 174 4.28 -8.96 -4.78
CA GLN A 174 4.92 -10.04 -4.01
C GLN A 174 5.11 -9.62 -2.56
N ASN A 175 5.47 -8.36 -2.36
CA ASN A 175 5.71 -7.77 -1.04
C ASN A 175 4.51 -6.97 -0.52
N GLN A 176 3.38 -6.97 -1.25
CA GLN A 176 2.18 -6.20 -0.94
C GLN A 176 2.48 -4.71 -0.70
N SER A 177 3.44 -4.17 -1.45
CA SER A 177 3.95 -2.82 -1.27
C SER A 177 3.45 -1.91 -2.39
N PHE A 178 2.98 -0.74 -1.99
CA PHE A 178 2.51 0.32 -2.87
C PHE A 178 3.29 1.58 -2.48
N ASN A 179 4.10 2.09 -3.40
CA ASN A 179 4.80 3.35 -3.23
C ASN A 179 4.31 4.34 -4.27
N VAL A 180 4.17 5.60 -3.88
CA VAL A 180 3.79 6.70 -4.75
C VAL A 180 4.58 7.92 -4.31
N ASP A 181 5.36 8.50 -5.22
CA ASP A 181 6.27 9.58 -4.85
C ASP A 181 5.53 10.88 -4.52
N ALA A 182 4.39 11.08 -5.17
CA ALA A 182 3.52 12.21 -4.89
C ALA A 182 2.09 11.87 -5.27
N SER A 183 1.16 12.19 -4.37
CA SER A 183 -0.26 11.92 -4.56
C SER A 183 -1.06 13.22 -4.55
N PHE A 184 -2.01 13.31 -5.48
CA PHE A 184 -2.82 14.49 -5.70
C PHE A 184 -4.29 14.09 -5.80
N ALA A 185 -5.19 14.92 -5.27
CA ALA A 185 -6.63 14.75 -5.41
C ALA A 185 -7.24 15.95 -6.13
N ALA A 186 -8.27 15.70 -6.95
CA ALA A 186 -9.04 16.76 -7.58
C ALA A 186 -9.80 17.56 -6.52
N ILE A 187 -9.55 18.87 -6.47
CA ILE A 187 -10.18 19.80 -5.51
C ILE A 187 -11.07 20.85 -6.19
N GLU A 188 -10.98 20.97 -7.51
CA GLU A 188 -11.81 21.87 -8.32
C GLU A 188 -12.09 21.20 -9.67
N GLY A 189 -13.14 21.67 -10.34
CA GLY A 189 -13.58 21.16 -11.65
C GLY A 189 -14.63 20.07 -11.54
N THR A 190 -14.86 19.37 -12.65
CA THR A 190 -15.91 18.35 -12.73
C THR A 190 -15.43 17.08 -13.39
N VAL A 191 -16.09 15.96 -13.09
CA VAL A 191 -16.01 14.72 -13.85
C VAL A 191 -17.38 14.36 -14.41
N THR A 192 -17.41 13.96 -15.67
CA THR A 192 -18.59 13.37 -16.31
C THR A 192 -18.22 11.99 -16.83
N PHE A 193 -18.94 10.97 -16.38
CA PHE A 193 -18.75 9.60 -16.86
C PHE A 193 -19.63 9.35 -18.08
N THR A 194 -19.02 9.08 -19.23
CA THR A 194 -19.76 8.72 -20.45
C THR A 194 -20.05 7.22 -20.52
N LYS A 195 -19.32 6.42 -19.74
CA LYS A 195 -19.55 4.98 -19.61
C LYS A 195 -19.09 4.47 -18.25
N VAL A 196 -19.92 3.66 -17.59
CA VAL A 196 -19.57 2.95 -16.36
C VAL A 196 -19.92 1.48 -16.53
N CYS A 197 -18.91 0.61 -16.48
CA CYS A 197 -19.05 -0.83 -16.62
C CYS A 197 -18.74 -1.51 -15.29
N PRO A 198 -19.75 -1.85 -14.47
CA PRO A 198 -19.58 -2.56 -13.21
C PRO A 198 -19.41 -4.07 -13.47
N ASP A 199 -18.32 -4.47 -14.14
CA ASP A 199 -17.99 -5.89 -14.25
C ASP A 199 -17.08 -6.32 -13.09
N MET A 200 -17.69 -6.92 -12.07
CA MET A 200 -16.99 -7.52 -10.92
C MET A 200 -16.77 -9.03 -11.08
N SER A 201 -16.99 -9.61 -12.27
CA SER A 201 -16.88 -11.05 -12.52
C SER A 201 -15.45 -11.59 -12.53
N GLY A 202 -14.44 -10.74 -12.28
CA GLY A 202 -13.04 -11.13 -12.20
C GLY A 202 -12.76 -12.00 -11.00
N GLY A 203 -12.77 -13.33 -11.20
CA GLY A 203 -12.13 -14.24 -10.25
C GLY A 203 -10.67 -13.84 -10.06
N SER A 204 -10.20 -13.86 -8.80
CA SER A 204 -8.89 -13.40 -8.28
C SER A 204 -8.77 -11.97 -7.73
N GLY A 205 -9.87 -11.22 -7.58
CA GLY A 205 -9.86 -9.95 -6.84
C GLY A 205 -9.48 -8.72 -7.67
N PHE A 206 -9.60 -8.82 -8.99
CA PHE A 206 -9.41 -7.73 -9.94
C PHE A 206 -10.72 -7.45 -10.68
N PRO A 207 -11.24 -6.22 -10.71
CA PRO A 207 -12.45 -5.90 -11.46
C PRO A 207 -12.17 -5.94 -12.96
N ASN A 208 -12.97 -6.70 -13.71
CA ASN A 208 -12.89 -6.74 -15.18
C ASN A 208 -13.56 -5.53 -15.84
N GLY A 209 -14.24 -4.68 -15.04
CA GLY A 209 -14.96 -3.50 -15.47
C GLY A 209 -14.08 -2.33 -15.90
N GLY A 210 -14.73 -1.21 -16.17
CA GLY A 210 -14.05 -0.01 -16.65
C GLY A 210 -14.93 1.22 -16.62
N VAL A 211 -14.31 2.37 -16.78
CA VAL A 211 -14.95 3.68 -16.82
C VAL A 211 -14.39 4.51 -17.96
N MET A 212 -15.26 5.31 -18.57
CA MET A 212 -14.87 6.32 -19.55
C MET A 212 -15.53 7.63 -19.18
N GLY A 213 -14.82 8.72 -19.39
CA GLY A 213 -15.33 10.03 -19.03
C GLY A 213 -14.39 11.16 -19.39
N THR A 214 -14.74 12.33 -18.87
CA THR A 214 -14.01 13.57 -19.11
C THR A 214 -13.94 14.37 -17.82
N LEU A 215 -12.76 14.88 -17.50
CA LEU A 215 -12.55 15.91 -16.49
C LEU A 215 -12.57 17.27 -17.17
N SER A 216 -13.22 18.25 -16.56
CA SER A 216 -13.33 19.61 -17.11
C SER A 216 -12.94 20.65 -16.07
N ASN A 217 -12.08 21.59 -16.48
CA ASN A 217 -11.53 22.65 -15.62
C ASN A 217 -10.99 22.11 -14.28
N VAL A 218 -10.30 20.96 -14.33
CA VAL A 218 -9.87 20.24 -13.13
C VAL A 218 -8.55 20.80 -12.61
N LYS A 219 -8.46 20.88 -11.28
CA LYS A 219 -7.23 21.20 -10.56
C LYS A 219 -7.04 20.17 -9.45
N PHE A 220 -5.81 19.71 -9.32
CA PHE A 220 -5.41 18.79 -8.28
C PHE A 220 -4.57 19.49 -7.23
N ALA A 221 -4.73 19.11 -5.97
CA ALA A 221 -3.87 19.52 -4.87
C ALA A 221 -3.17 18.31 -4.27
N ALA A 222 -1.95 18.54 -3.80
CA ALA A 222 -1.19 17.57 -3.03
C ALA A 222 -2.00 17.10 -1.82
N VAL A 223 -2.11 15.79 -1.66
CA VAL A 223 -2.77 15.18 -0.52
C VAL A 223 -1.87 14.14 0.13
N ASP A 224 -2.11 13.91 1.41
CA ASP A 224 -1.62 12.74 2.13
C ASP A 224 -2.75 11.72 2.29
N GLY A 225 -2.40 10.44 2.31
CA GLY A 225 -3.34 9.35 2.57
C GLY A 225 -4.29 8.99 1.42
N LEU A 226 -4.01 9.39 0.17
CA LEU A 226 -4.87 9.09 -1.00
C LEU A 226 -5.20 7.61 -1.15
N LEU A 227 -4.32 6.71 -0.71
CA LEU A 227 -4.48 5.25 -0.82
C LEU A 227 -4.80 4.56 0.51
N THR A 228 -4.70 5.27 1.63
CA THR A 228 -4.67 4.68 2.98
C THR A 228 -5.78 5.20 3.89
N GLY A 229 -6.67 6.08 3.41
CA GLY A 229 -7.77 6.62 4.19
C GLY A 229 -8.41 7.84 3.53
N THR A 230 -8.96 8.73 4.36
CA THR A 230 -9.53 10.00 3.88
C THR A 230 -8.39 10.94 3.47
N PRO A 231 -8.27 11.31 2.19
CA PRO A 231 -7.21 12.20 1.74
C PRO A 231 -7.33 13.56 2.43
N THR A 232 -6.20 14.08 2.89
CA THR A 232 -6.10 15.41 3.51
C THR A 232 -5.21 16.30 2.69
N ILE A 233 -5.61 17.57 2.49
CA ILE A 233 -4.82 18.55 1.74
C ILE A 233 -3.55 18.87 2.52
N VAL A 234 -2.42 18.87 1.82
CA VAL A 234 -1.15 19.31 2.38
C VAL A 234 -1.11 20.84 2.33
N GLU A 235 -1.14 21.50 3.48
CA GLU A 235 -1.03 22.97 3.52
C GLU A 235 0.30 23.45 2.92
N GLY A 236 0.23 24.40 1.98
CA GLY A 236 1.40 24.85 1.22
C GLY A 236 1.94 23.81 0.22
N GLY A 237 1.20 22.72 0.00
CA GLY A 237 1.53 21.69 -0.98
C GLY A 237 1.36 22.14 -2.43
N CYS A 238 1.85 21.31 -3.33
CA CYS A 238 1.84 21.59 -4.77
C CYS A 238 0.45 21.44 -5.38
N THR A 239 0.21 22.13 -6.49
CA THR A 239 -1.01 21.95 -7.31
C THR A 239 -0.66 21.57 -8.73
N LEU A 240 -1.55 20.80 -9.37
CA LEU A 240 -1.46 20.42 -10.78
C LEU A 240 -2.72 20.89 -11.53
N PRO A 241 -2.60 21.70 -12.59
CA PRO A 241 -1.36 22.32 -13.04
C PRO A 241 -0.85 23.33 -12.00
N ALA A 242 0.42 23.74 -12.11
CA ALA A 242 1.00 24.74 -11.22
C ALA A 242 0.21 26.08 -11.25
N THR A 243 -0.44 26.38 -12.38
CA THR A 243 -1.28 27.57 -12.55
C THR A 243 -2.53 27.24 -13.36
N GLY A 244 -3.69 27.77 -12.96
CA GLY A 244 -4.95 27.57 -13.68
C GLY A 244 -5.54 26.18 -13.45
N THR A 245 -6.13 25.61 -14.50
CA THR A 245 -6.82 24.32 -14.49
C THR A 245 -6.55 23.56 -15.78
N TYR A 246 -6.60 22.23 -15.75
CA TYR A 246 -6.66 21.45 -16.98
C TYR A 246 -8.05 21.63 -17.61
N GLU A 247 -8.11 22.26 -18.79
CA GLU A 247 -9.38 22.55 -19.48
C GLU A 247 -10.17 21.27 -19.75
N THR A 248 -9.50 20.24 -20.26
CA THR A 248 -10.13 18.94 -20.55
C THR A 248 -9.12 17.80 -20.45
N ILE A 249 -9.48 16.76 -19.71
CA ILE A 249 -8.77 15.46 -19.69
C ILE A 249 -9.78 14.37 -20.03
N SER A 250 -9.56 13.66 -21.13
CA SER A 250 -10.37 12.48 -21.47
C SER A 250 -9.72 11.22 -20.91
N PHE A 251 -10.51 10.34 -20.31
CA PHE A 251 -10.01 9.06 -19.82
C PHE A 251 -10.88 7.89 -20.27
N THR A 252 -10.22 6.77 -20.56
CA THR A 252 -10.83 5.46 -20.75
C THR A 252 -9.98 4.47 -19.99
N ILE A 253 -10.57 3.81 -19.00
CA ILE A 253 -9.82 2.92 -18.12
C ILE A 253 -10.55 1.60 -17.96
N GLY A 254 -9.83 0.50 -18.17
CA GLY A 254 -10.38 -0.85 -18.05
C GLY A 254 -11.29 -1.20 -19.23
N ASN A 255 -12.17 -2.18 -19.03
CA ASN A 255 -13.07 -2.64 -20.07
C ASN A 255 -14.38 -1.86 -20.08
N VAL A 256 -14.58 -1.06 -21.14
CA VAL A 256 -15.78 -0.23 -21.33
C VAL A 256 -16.77 -0.83 -22.35
N THR A 257 -16.59 -2.11 -22.71
CA THR A 257 -17.41 -2.79 -23.74
C THR A 257 -18.72 -3.37 -23.23
N CYS A 258 -19.06 -3.20 -21.94
CA CYS A 258 -20.32 -3.68 -21.41
C CYS A 258 -21.52 -3.07 -22.17
N SER A 259 -22.49 -3.92 -22.56
CA SER A 259 -23.75 -3.42 -23.09
C SER A 259 -24.40 -2.56 -22.01
N ALA A 260 -24.83 -1.34 -22.36
CA ALA A 260 -25.48 -0.42 -21.42
C ALA A 260 -26.75 -1.05 -20.83
N ALA A 261 -26.63 -1.77 -19.72
CA ALA A 261 -27.72 -2.26 -18.86
C ALA A 261 -27.15 -3.13 -17.74
N ALA A 262 -26.65 -2.50 -16.68
CA ALA A 262 -26.66 -3.08 -15.34
C ALA A 262 -26.65 -1.93 -14.32
N GLN A 263 -27.76 -1.21 -14.30
CA GLN A 263 -28.24 -0.53 -13.09
C GLN A 263 -29.14 -1.52 -12.35
#